data_AF-A0A0S8JRW1-F1
#
_entry.id   AF-A0A0S8JRW1-F1
#
_cell.length_a   1.000
_cell.length_b   1.000
_cell.length_c   1.000
_cell.angle_alpha   90.00
_cell.angle_beta   90.00
_cell.angle_gamma   90.00
#
_symmetry.space_group_name_H-M   'P 1'
#
loop_
_entity.id
_entity.type
_entity.pdbx_description
1 polymer ?
#
loop_
_entity_poly.entity_id
_entity_poly.type
_entity_poly.pdbx_seq_one_letter_code
_entity_poly.pdbx_strand_id
1 'polypeptide(L)'
;MNHQISRRELYEWCSIPHNELENHPGLRVSFSIVKDSETMGEIMARELIEVIKKKNDQREPTRAIVPCGPKSWYGPFTRMINKDKTSLQNVFVFHMDECLDWQSRLLPRAHPYNFRRFMEEYFYGGIHPELAVPEEQRYFPTPHNIPQINQAIDEAPIDIMLGGWGQDGHVAYNQTRRHPFSSITLEDLRNSSTRVQDNNLDTIITLGQRSFGAAYQFVPPMSVTLGIKQCLSAKKVRVYSDTGTWKQTALRVALFCPPTVEYPLTLLQEHPDAIITATEETARHPISENPDWDFFGDSGYYDI
;
A
#
# COMPACT_ATOMS: atom_id res chain seq x y z
N MET A 1 -14.50 -15.01 14.55
CA MET A 1 -14.24 -16.00 13.48
C MET A 1 -13.73 -15.26 12.27
N ASN A 2 -12.64 -15.72 11.65
CA ASN A 2 -12.10 -15.08 10.46
C ASN A 2 -13.03 -15.38 9.27
N HIS A 3 -13.46 -14.37 8.52
CA HIS A 3 -14.33 -14.58 7.38
C HIS A 3 -13.55 -15.30 6.26
N GLN A 4 -14.04 -16.45 5.84
CA GLN A 4 -13.47 -17.22 4.74
C GLN A 4 -14.24 -16.88 3.47
N ILE A 5 -13.55 -16.26 2.51
CA ILE A 5 -14.14 -15.82 1.25
C ILE A 5 -14.49 -17.06 0.42
N SER A 6 -15.77 -17.23 0.10
CA SER A 6 -16.22 -18.25 -0.85
C SER A 6 -15.96 -17.82 -2.29
N ARG A 7 -15.88 -18.79 -3.20
CA ARG A 7 -15.76 -18.49 -4.65
C ARG A 7 -16.99 -17.74 -5.18
N ARG A 8 -18.15 -17.96 -4.58
CA ARG A 8 -19.41 -17.29 -4.93
C ARG A 8 -19.39 -15.81 -4.56
N GLU A 9 -18.97 -15.49 -3.34
CA GLU A 9 -18.76 -14.10 -2.92
C GLU A 9 -17.75 -13.40 -3.82
N LEU A 10 -16.62 -14.06 -4.09
CA LEU A 10 -15.60 -13.49 -4.97
C LEU A 10 -16.14 -13.23 -6.38
N TYR A 11 -16.88 -14.19 -6.95
CA TYR A 11 -17.51 -14.02 -8.26
C TYR A 11 -18.52 -12.86 -8.25
N GLU A 12 -19.38 -12.77 -7.24
CA GLU A 12 -20.36 -11.68 -7.10
C GLU A 12 -19.67 -10.31 -7.06
N TRP A 13 -18.64 -10.14 -6.22
CA TRP A 13 -17.90 -8.87 -6.10
C TRP A 13 -17.10 -8.52 -7.37
N CYS A 14 -16.55 -9.53 -8.05
CA CYS A 14 -15.79 -9.38 -9.28
C CYS A 14 -16.65 -9.22 -10.53
N SER A 15 -17.95 -9.50 -10.44
CA SER A 15 -18.93 -9.29 -11.52
C SER A 15 -19.45 -7.86 -11.57
N ILE A 16 -19.32 -7.07 -10.50
CA ILE A 16 -19.77 -5.68 -10.46
C ILE A 16 -18.98 -4.85 -11.50
N PRO A 17 -19.63 -4.18 -12.46
CA PRO A 17 -18.95 -3.31 -13.41
C PRO A 17 -18.18 -2.17 -12.73
N HIS A 18 -17.01 -1.80 -13.26
CA HIS A 18 -16.16 -0.77 -12.63
C HIS A 18 -16.86 0.59 -12.48
N ASN A 19 -17.74 0.96 -13.42
CA ASN A 19 -18.52 2.19 -13.42
C ASN A 19 -19.67 2.19 -12.39
N GLU A 20 -19.95 1.05 -11.75
CA GLU A 20 -20.94 0.93 -10.67
C GLU A 20 -20.29 0.87 -9.28
N LEU A 21 -18.96 0.71 -9.21
CA LEU A 21 -18.25 0.51 -7.94
C LEU A 21 -18.34 1.71 -7.00
N GLU A 22 -18.02 2.92 -7.47
CA GLU A 22 -17.85 4.12 -6.63
C GLU A 22 -19.12 4.49 -5.84
N ASN A 23 -20.30 4.15 -6.37
CA ASN A 23 -21.60 4.43 -5.75
C ASN A 23 -22.32 3.16 -5.26
N HIS A 24 -21.63 2.01 -5.22
CA HIS A 24 -22.27 0.75 -4.84
C HIS A 24 -22.69 0.78 -3.36
N PRO A 25 -23.94 0.47 -3.01
CA PRO A 25 -24.43 0.57 -1.62
C PRO A 25 -23.74 -0.41 -0.66
N GLY A 26 -23.11 -1.46 -1.20
CA GLY A 26 -22.35 -2.45 -0.43
C GLY A 26 -20.90 -2.07 -0.11
N LEU A 27 -20.43 -0.89 -0.51
CA LEU A 27 -19.07 -0.44 -0.18
C LEU A 27 -18.85 -0.39 1.34
N ARG A 28 -17.76 -0.99 1.80
CA ARG A 28 -17.36 -1.03 3.22
C ARG A 28 -16.29 0.00 3.59
N VAL A 29 -15.69 0.65 2.59
CA VAL A 29 -14.67 1.69 2.73
C VAL A 29 -14.88 2.74 1.66
N SER A 30 -14.55 3.99 1.96
CA SER A 30 -14.60 5.08 0.99
C SER A 30 -13.71 4.76 -0.21
N PHE A 31 -14.29 4.86 -1.40
CA PHE A 31 -13.64 4.51 -2.65
C PHE A 31 -13.82 5.62 -3.67
N SER A 32 -12.81 5.83 -4.49
CA SER A 32 -12.84 6.78 -5.61
C SER A 32 -12.15 6.22 -6.84
N ILE A 33 -12.66 6.56 -8.02
CA ILE A 33 -12.04 6.18 -9.29
C ILE A 33 -11.45 7.43 -9.95
N VAL A 34 -10.24 7.28 -10.47
CA VAL A 34 -9.60 8.29 -11.31
C VAL A 34 -9.32 7.73 -12.68
N LYS A 35 -9.29 8.60 -13.69
CA LYS A 35 -9.15 8.19 -15.08
C LYS A 35 -7.88 7.38 -15.34
N ASP A 36 -6.73 7.89 -14.90
CA ASP A 36 -5.42 7.37 -15.28
C ASP A 36 -4.34 7.65 -14.22
N SER A 37 -3.16 7.05 -14.44
CA SER A 37 -1.99 7.16 -13.56
C SER A 37 -1.50 8.61 -13.42
N GLU A 38 -1.64 9.45 -14.46
CA GLU A 38 -1.28 10.86 -14.40
C GLU A 38 -2.17 11.61 -13.41
N THR A 39 -3.50 11.46 -13.56
CA THR A 39 -4.48 12.04 -12.64
C THR A 39 -4.27 11.57 -11.20
N MET A 40 -3.98 10.28 -11.02
CA MET A 40 -3.64 9.73 -9.70
C MET A 40 -2.41 10.38 -9.09
N GLY A 41 -1.35 10.54 -9.89
CA GLY A 41 -0.10 11.16 -9.45
C GLY A 41 -0.30 12.59 -8.95
N GLU A 42 -1.13 13.38 -9.64
CA GLU A 42 -1.49 14.74 -9.23
C GLU A 42 -2.24 14.77 -7.89
N ILE A 43 -3.21 13.87 -7.70
CA ILE A 43 -4.03 13.81 -6.47
C ILE A 43 -3.18 13.36 -5.28
N MET A 44 -2.39 12.29 -5.45
CA MET A 44 -1.49 11.78 -4.41
C MET A 44 -0.51 12.87 -3.93
N ALA A 45 0.10 13.61 -4.86
CA ALA A 45 1.01 14.70 -4.52
C ALA A 45 0.31 15.81 -3.73
N ARG A 46 -0.90 16.21 -4.16
CA ARG A 46 -1.68 17.25 -3.48
C ARG A 46 -2.07 16.84 -2.06
N GLU A 47 -2.50 15.61 -1.84
CA GLU A 47 -2.92 15.13 -0.52
C GLU A 47 -1.83 15.32 0.55
N LEU A 48 -0.58 14.95 0.25
CA LEU A 48 0.52 15.17 1.19
C LEU A 48 0.88 16.67 1.31
N ILE A 49 0.94 17.39 0.19
CA ILE A 49 1.32 18.82 0.18
C ILE A 49 0.31 19.67 0.97
N GLU A 50 -0.99 19.38 0.88
CA GLU A 50 -2.02 20.12 1.61
C GLU A 50 -1.90 19.91 3.11
N VAL A 51 -1.60 18.69 3.57
CA VAL A 51 -1.31 18.42 4.99
C VAL A 51 -0.09 19.21 5.43
N ILE A 52 1.00 19.21 4.64
CA ILE A 52 2.23 19.93 4.95
C ILE A 52 1.99 21.44 5.03
N LYS A 53 1.33 22.03 4.03
CA LYS A 53 1.03 23.47 4.00
C LYS A 53 0.19 23.88 5.22
N LYS A 54 -0.87 23.13 5.52
CA LYS A 54 -1.72 23.39 6.69
C LYS A 54 -0.93 23.35 8.00
N LYS A 55 -0.05 22.36 8.17
CA LYS A 55 0.79 22.22 9.37
C LYS A 55 1.86 23.30 9.45
N ASN A 56 2.46 23.68 8.33
CA ASN A 56 3.41 24.80 8.24
C ASN A 56 2.76 26.14 8.64
N ASP A 57 1.53 26.41 8.19
CA ASP A 57 0.77 27.60 8.59
C ASP A 57 0.52 27.65 10.11
N GLN A 58 0.39 26.48 10.72
CA GLN A 58 0.22 26.29 12.17
C GLN A 58 1.57 26.23 12.92
N ARG A 59 2.71 26.24 12.22
CA ARG A 59 4.07 26.04 12.75
C ARG A 59 4.22 24.72 13.52
N GLU A 60 3.51 23.69 13.08
CA GLU A 60 3.57 22.35 13.64
C GLU A 60 4.32 21.39 12.71
N PRO A 61 4.96 20.34 13.24
CA PRO A 61 5.55 19.31 12.40
C PRO A 61 4.46 18.53 11.65
N THR A 62 4.81 18.09 10.44
CA THR A 62 4.05 17.05 9.72
C THR A 62 4.76 15.73 9.88
N ARG A 63 4.02 14.68 10.24
CA ARG A 63 4.54 13.32 10.34
C ARG A 63 3.83 12.44 9.33
N ALA A 64 4.57 11.85 8.39
CA ALA A 64 3.98 11.11 7.27
C ALA A 64 4.61 9.72 7.10
N ILE A 65 3.77 8.72 6.85
CA ILE A 65 4.22 7.42 6.34
C ILE A 65 4.13 7.46 4.82
N VAL A 66 5.22 7.14 4.13
CA VAL A 66 5.34 7.30 2.67
C VAL A 66 5.75 5.97 2.03
N PRO A 67 5.11 5.56 0.92
CA PRO A 67 5.41 4.30 0.26
C PRO A 67 6.53 4.47 -0.76
N CYS A 68 7.08 3.34 -1.23
CA CYS A 68 7.95 3.24 -2.42
C CYS A 68 7.15 3.22 -3.75
N GLY A 69 5.87 2.84 -3.70
CA GLY A 69 4.96 2.88 -4.85
C GLY A 69 3.50 3.07 -4.41
N PRO A 70 2.57 3.53 -5.27
CA PRO A 70 2.70 3.93 -6.68
C PRO A 70 3.78 4.97 -7.00
N LYS A 71 4.30 4.99 -8.24
CA LYS A 71 5.45 5.85 -8.62
C LYS A 71 5.04 7.16 -9.31
N SER A 72 3.82 7.24 -9.82
CA SER A 72 3.33 8.34 -10.65
C SER A 72 3.33 9.71 -9.96
N TRP A 73 3.28 9.75 -8.63
CA TRP A 73 3.13 10.98 -7.86
C TRP A 73 4.43 11.71 -7.51
N TYR A 74 5.60 11.06 -7.60
CA TYR A 74 6.87 11.69 -7.21
C TYR A 74 7.23 12.89 -8.08
N GLY A 75 7.05 12.79 -9.40
CA GLY A 75 7.27 13.90 -10.33
C GLY A 75 6.38 15.11 -10.04
N PRO A 76 5.03 14.92 -9.97
CA PRO A 76 4.11 15.95 -9.53
C PRO A 76 4.46 16.56 -8.17
N PHE A 77 4.82 15.73 -7.18
CA PHE A 77 5.22 16.18 -5.84
C PHE A 77 6.42 17.12 -5.87
N THR A 78 7.54 16.69 -6.46
CA THR A 78 8.76 17.51 -6.58
C THR A 78 8.48 18.81 -7.33
N ARG A 79 7.72 18.75 -8.43
CA ARG A 79 7.35 19.93 -9.22
C ARG A 79 6.53 20.93 -8.40
N MET A 80 5.54 20.48 -7.65
CA MET A 80 4.68 21.35 -6.84
C MET A 80 5.44 21.95 -5.65
N ILE A 81 6.26 21.15 -4.95
CA ILE A 81 7.08 21.62 -3.83
C ILE A 81 8.00 22.76 -4.27
N ASN A 82 8.75 22.58 -5.37
CA ASN A 82 9.69 23.58 -5.86
C ASN A 82 8.96 24.83 -6.39
N LYS A 83 7.86 24.65 -7.15
CA LYS A 83 7.08 25.75 -7.72
C LYS A 83 6.47 26.63 -6.63
N ASP A 84 5.87 26.01 -5.62
CA ASP A 84 5.15 26.71 -4.56
C ASP A 84 6.08 27.11 -3.40
N LYS A 85 7.37 26.73 -3.47
CA LYS A 85 8.37 26.93 -2.40
C LYS A 85 7.89 26.38 -1.06
N THR A 86 7.25 25.22 -1.08
CA THR A 86 6.73 24.59 0.14
C THR A 86 7.88 23.97 0.92
N SER A 87 8.15 24.48 2.12
CA SER A 87 9.22 23.96 2.97
C SER A 87 8.85 22.60 3.56
N LEU A 88 9.76 21.63 3.43
CA LEU A 88 9.69 20.31 4.06
C LEU A 88 10.59 20.20 5.30
N GLN A 89 11.15 21.33 5.76
CA GLN A 89 12.09 21.37 6.88
C GLN A 89 11.50 20.82 8.18
N ASN A 90 10.18 20.90 8.37
CA ASN A 90 9.47 20.37 9.54
C ASN A 90 8.64 19.12 9.24
N VAL A 91 9.08 18.32 8.27
CA VAL A 91 8.41 17.07 7.86
C VAL A 91 9.24 15.87 8.30
N PHE A 92 8.61 14.94 9.02
CA PHE A 92 9.19 13.67 9.47
C PHE A 92 8.60 12.55 8.62
N VAL A 93 9.47 11.80 7.95
CA VAL A 93 9.06 10.80 6.96
C VAL A 93 9.44 9.40 7.43
N PHE A 94 8.45 8.53 7.55
CA PHE A 94 8.61 7.12 7.90
C PHE A 94 8.37 6.27 6.64
N HIS A 95 9.39 5.54 6.21
CA HIS A 95 9.27 4.63 5.06
C HIS A 95 8.65 3.31 5.50
N MET A 96 7.77 2.77 4.66
CA MET A 96 6.94 1.63 5.01
C MET A 96 7.71 0.32 5.15
N ASP A 97 8.74 0.11 4.32
CA ASP A 97 9.42 -1.17 4.22
C ASP A 97 10.76 -1.08 3.48
N GLU A 98 11.53 -2.19 3.54
CA GLU A 98 12.72 -2.43 2.74
C GLU A 98 12.84 -3.93 2.43
N CYS A 99 13.33 -4.26 1.23
CA CYS A 99 13.55 -5.64 0.84
C CYS A 99 14.87 -6.18 1.41
N LEU A 100 14.89 -7.47 1.74
CA LEU A 100 16.03 -8.15 2.36
C LEU A 100 16.41 -9.41 1.59
N ASP A 101 17.67 -9.81 1.70
CA ASP A 101 18.09 -11.14 1.28
C ASP A 101 17.58 -12.24 2.22
N TRP A 102 17.83 -13.50 1.88
CA TRP A 102 17.42 -14.67 2.66
C TRP A 102 18.06 -14.77 4.05
N GLN A 103 19.09 -13.96 4.34
CA GLN A 103 19.73 -13.85 5.65
C GLN A 103 19.23 -12.64 6.43
N SER A 104 18.13 -12.01 5.98
CA SER A 104 17.61 -10.76 6.55
C SER A 104 18.61 -9.61 6.48
N ARG A 105 19.50 -9.55 5.48
CA ARG A 105 20.42 -8.43 5.27
C ARG A 105 19.87 -7.48 4.23
N LEU A 106 20.23 -6.20 4.36
CA LEU A 106 19.89 -5.17 3.37
C LEU A 106 20.48 -5.53 2.00
N LEU A 107 19.69 -5.29 0.95
CA LEU A 107 20.13 -5.50 -0.42
C LEU A 107 21.20 -4.48 -0.83
N PRO A 108 22.10 -4.83 -1.77
CA PRO A 108 23.04 -3.87 -2.34
C PRO A 108 22.33 -2.62 -2.88
N ARG A 109 22.96 -1.45 -2.78
CA ARG A 109 22.33 -0.19 -3.21
C ARG A 109 21.89 -0.19 -4.68
N ALA A 110 22.57 -0.92 -5.56
CA ALA A 110 22.20 -1.03 -6.96
C ALA A 110 21.11 -2.07 -7.27
N HIS A 111 20.63 -2.80 -6.26
CA HIS A 111 19.54 -3.75 -6.46
C HIS A 111 18.24 -3.00 -6.82
N PRO A 112 17.45 -3.45 -7.82
CA PRO A 112 16.21 -2.77 -8.23
C PRO A 112 15.15 -2.63 -7.12
N TYR A 113 15.20 -3.52 -6.14
CA TYR A 113 14.35 -3.54 -4.95
C TYR A 113 15.01 -2.91 -3.71
N ASN A 114 16.08 -2.12 -3.85
CA ASN A 114 16.59 -1.28 -2.76
C ASN A 114 15.70 -0.04 -2.63
N PHE A 115 14.70 -0.10 -1.75
CA PHE A 115 13.70 0.96 -1.61
C PHE A 115 14.31 2.24 -1.06
N ARG A 116 15.30 2.16 -0.17
CA ARG A 116 15.99 3.36 0.31
C ARG A 116 16.61 4.16 -0.84
N ARG A 117 17.32 3.50 -1.76
CA ARG A 117 17.89 4.18 -2.94
C ARG A 117 16.78 4.79 -3.79
N PHE A 118 15.72 4.03 -4.03
CA PHE A 118 14.61 4.51 -4.82
C PHE A 118 14.00 5.79 -4.21
N MET A 119 13.77 5.82 -2.89
CA MET A 119 13.23 7.01 -2.22
C MET A 119 14.19 8.19 -2.25
N GLU A 120 15.49 7.96 -2.05
CA GLU A 120 16.55 8.98 -2.20
C GLU A 120 16.55 9.60 -3.62
N GLU A 121 16.31 8.80 -4.65
CA GLU A 121 16.31 9.25 -6.05
C GLU A 121 15.01 9.95 -6.47
N TYR A 122 13.85 9.40 -6.10
CA TYR A 122 12.56 9.84 -6.64
C TYR A 122 11.75 10.73 -5.69
N PHE A 123 11.73 10.44 -4.39
CA PHE A 123 10.95 11.23 -3.44
C PHE A 123 11.70 12.47 -2.95
N TYR A 124 12.99 12.32 -2.65
CA TYR A 124 13.83 13.45 -2.21
C TYR A 124 14.57 14.14 -3.37
N GLY A 125 14.84 13.41 -4.45
CA GLY A 125 15.59 13.92 -5.59
C GLY A 125 14.88 15.05 -6.34
N GLY A 126 15.66 16.03 -6.77
CA GLY A 126 15.17 17.19 -7.52
C GLY A 126 14.48 18.27 -6.68
N ILE A 127 14.19 18.02 -5.39
CA ILE A 127 13.71 19.06 -4.47
C ILE A 127 14.87 20.01 -4.15
N HIS A 128 14.59 21.32 -4.16
CA HIS A 128 15.62 22.31 -3.82
C HIS A 128 16.13 22.12 -2.38
N PRO A 129 17.46 22.15 -2.12
CA PRO A 129 18.02 21.80 -0.82
C PRO A 129 17.44 22.59 0.37
N GLU A 130 17.12 23.87 0.18
CA GLU A 130 16.53 24.72 1.21
C GLU A 130 15.09 24.33 1.59
N LEU A 131 14.41 23.58 0.72
CA LEU A 131 13.06 23.07 0.94
C LEU A 131 13.05 21.62 1.42
N ALA A 132 14.16 20.89 1.31
CA ALA A 132 14.20 19.44 1.47
C ALA A 132 13.94 18.98 2.92
N VAL A 133 13.46 17.75 3.06
CA VAL A 133 13.37 17.07 4.36
C VAL A 133 14.79 16.85 4.91
N PRO A 134 15.14 17.28 6.12
CA PRO A 134 16.44 17.01 6.75
C PRO A 134 16.70 15.50 6.86
N GLU A 135 17.95 15.05 6.73
CA GLU A 135 18.27 13.61 6.73
C GLU A 135 17.93 12.92 8.06
N GLU A 136 18.09 13.64 9.17
CA GLU A 136 17.73 13.22 10.52
C GLU A 136 16.22 13.02 10.73
N GLN A 137 15.38 13.54 9.83
CA GLN A 137 13.93 13.38 9.84
C GLN A 137 13.44 12.29 8.86
N ARG A 138 14.37 11.49 8.30
CA ARG A 138 14.08 10.41 7.34
C ARG A 138 14.30 9.04 8.00
N TYR A 139 13.22 8.33 8.31
CA TYR A 139 13.24 7.07 9.02
C TYR A 139 13.05 5.90 8.06
N PHE A 140 14.11 5.10 7.88
CA PHE A 140 14.08 3.87 7.09
C PHE A 140 14.13 2.65 8.01
N PRO A 141 13.15 1.74 7.94
CA PRO A 141 13.21 0.51 8.72
C PRO A 141 14.32 -0.41 8.19
N THR A 142 15.05 -0.98 9.13
CA THR A 142 16.09 -1.99 8.92
C THR A 142 15.92 -3.06 9.99
N PRO A 143 16.46 -4.28 9.80
CA PRO A 143 16.46 -5.31 10.83
C PRO A 143 17.06 -4.87 12.19
N HIS A 144 17.93 -3.86 12.19
CA HIS A 144 18.69 -3.45 13.37
C HIS A 144 18.11 -2.23 14.12
N ASN A 145 17.14 -1.52 13.54
CA ASN A 145 16.58 -0.30 14.14
C ASN A 145 15.07 -0.37 14.40
N ILE A 146 14.47 -1.57 14.39
CA ILE A 146 13.03 -1.76 14.60
C ILE A 146 12.51 -1.08 15.89
N PRO A 147 13.15 -1.27 17.07
CA PRO A 147 12.69 -0.59 18.29
C PRO A 147 12.70 0.94 18.17
N GLN A 148 13.73 1.49 17.54
CA GLN A 148 13.89 2.93 17.34
C GLN A 148 12.83 3.49 16.38
N ILE A 149 12.50 2.76 15.31
CA ILE A 149 11.42 3.15 14.38
C ILE A 149 10.07 3.16 15.10
N ASN A 150 9.78 2.11 15.87
CA ASN A 150 8.52 2.05 16.63
C ASN A 150 8.42 3.18 17.64
N GLN A 151 9.49 3.42 18.42
CA GLN A 151 9.54 4.54 19.36
C GLN A 151 9.34 5.88 18.64
N ALA A 152 10.04 6.12 17.54
CA ALA A 152 9.95 7.36 16.79
C ALA A 152 8.54 7.58 16.22
N ILE A 153 7.80 6.52 15.85
CA ILE A 153 6.39 6.60 15.43
C ILE A 153 5.48 6.92 16.63
N ASP A 154 5.70 6.27 17.77
CA ASP A 154 4.86 6.39 18.97
C ASP A 154 5.04 7.74 19.71
N GLU A 155 6.12 8.48 19.45
CA GLU A 155 6.41 9.80 20.04
C GLU A 155 5.34 10.86 19.77
N ALA A 156 4.67 10.80 18.61
CA ALA A 156 3.59 11.72 18.26
C ALA A 156 2.72 11.14 17.12
N PRO A 157 1.43 11.54 17.03
CA PRO A 157 0.53 11.03 15.99
C PRO A 157 1.08 11.23 14.57
N ILE A 158 0.88 10.23 13.71
CA ILE A 158 1.12 10.36 12.26
C ILE A 158 -0.06 11.13 11.65
N ASP A 159 0.21 12.15 10.84
CA ASP A 159 -0.83 12.99 10.25
C ASP A 159 -1.44 12.35 9.00
N ILE A 160 -0.61 11.69 8.19
CA ILE A 160 -1.06 11.02 6.97
C ILE A 160 -0.19 9.81 6.64
N MET A 161 -0.83 8.74 6.20
CA MET A 161 -0.19 7.60 5.56
C MET A 161 -0.64 7.55 4.10
N LEU A 162 0.34 7.58 3.19
CA LEU A 162 0.13 7.22 1.80
C LEU A 162 0.59 5.78 1.60
N GLY A 163 -0.12 5.02 0.77
CA GLY A 163 0.22 3.63 0.50
C GLY A 163 -0.27 3.16 -0.85
N GLY A 164 0.12 1.93 -1.19
CA GLY A 164 -0.56 1.12 -2.18
C GLY A 164 -0.87 -0.26 -1.62
N TRP A 165 -1.44 -1.12 -2.45
CA TRP A 165 -1.68 -2.52 -2.11
C TRP A 165 -1.05 -3.50 -3.09
N GLY A 166 -0.81 -4.72 -2.63
CA GLY A 166 -0.37 -5.86 -3.45
C GLY A 166 -1.51 -6.72 -3.99
N GLN A 167 -1.16 -7.82 -4.67
CA GLN A 167 -2.09 -8.78 -5.28
C GLN A 167 -3.01 -9.48 -4.28
N ASP A 168 -2.52 -9.70 -3.06
CA ASP A 168 -3.22 -10.33 -1.94
C ASP A 168 -3.80 -9.28 -0.98
N GLY A 169 -3.82 -8.00 -1.38
CA GLY A 169 -4.27 -6.91 -0.53
C GLY A 169 -3.31 -6.60 0.62
N HIS A 170 -2.03 -6.97 0.56
CA HIS A 170 -1.06 -6.46 1.54
C HIS A 170 -0.89 -4.94 1.43
N VAL A 171 -0.71 -4.27 2.57
CA VAL A 171 -0.29 -2.86 2.68
C VAL A 171 1.10 -2.82 3.29
N ALA A 172 2.06 -2.09 2.69
CA ALA A 172 3.49 -2.34 2.91
C ALA A 172 3.82 -3.80 2.54
N TYR A 173 4.57 -4.53 3.35
CA TYR A 173 4.64 -6.00 3.26
C TYR A 173 3.73 -6.70 4.28
N ASN A 174 2.66 -6.08 4.81
CA ASN A 174 1.72 -6.79 5.68
C ASN A 174 0.87 -7.78 4.88
N GLN A 175 1.44 -8.95 4.57
CA GLN A 175 0.84 -10.06 3.84
C GLN A 175 0.07 -10.98 4.79
N THR A 176 -0.92 -11.68 4.25
CA THR A 176 -1.52 -12.82 4.96
C THR A 176 -0.45 -13.86 5.27
N ARG A 177 -0.49 -14.44 6.48
CA ARG A 177 0.46 -15.50 6.86
C ARG A 177 -0.05 -16.85 6.35
N ARG A 178 0.41 -17.26 5.17
CA ARG A 178 0.05 -18.56 4.53
C ARG A 178 1.00 -19.70 4.89
N HIS A 179 1.52 -19.70 6.12
CA HIS A 179 2.40 -20.75 6.59
C HIS A 179 1.59 -21.93 7.17
N PRO A 180 1.84 -23.19 6.75
CA PRO A 180 1.01 -24.34 7.17
C PRO A 180 1.03 -24.60 8.67
N PHE A 181 2.06 -24.15 9.38
CA PHE A 181 2.23 -24.32 10.82
C PHE A 181 2.06 -23.02 11.62
N SER A 182 1.65 -21.93 10.97
CA SER A 182 1.31 -20.70 11.69
C SER A 182 0.26 -19.90 10.97
N SER A 183 -0.94 -19.96 11.51
CA SER A 183 -2.02 -19.03 11.24
C SER A 183 -1.93 -17.82 12.17
N ILE A 184 -2.58 -16.75 11.76
CA ILE A 184 -2.80 -15.55 12.58
C ILE A 184 -4.30 -15.27 12.66
N THR A 185 -4.72 -14.62 13.73
CA THR A 185 -6.07 -14.07 13.87
C THR A 185 -6.12 -12.64 13.34
N LEU A 186 -7.33 -12.08 13.19
CA LEU A 186 -7.50 -10.65 12.90
C LEU A 186 -6.88 -9.77 13.98
N GLU A 187 -6.90 -10.20 15.23
CA GLU A 187 -6.32 -9.43 16.32
C GLU A 187 -4.79 -9.42 16.27
N ASP A 188 -4.17 -10.53 15.87
CA ASP A 188 -2.73 -10.58 15.61
C ASP A 188 -2.35 -9.67 14.45
N LEU A 189 -3.17 -9.63 13.39
CA LEU A 189 -2.96 -8.73 12.27
C LEU A 189 -3.09 -7.26 12.72
N ARG A 190 -4.17 -6.88 13.41
CA ARG A 190 -4.38 -5.50 13.92
C ARG A 190 -3.24 -5.01 14.79
N ASN A 191 -2.70 -5.88 15.64
CA ASN A 191 -1.62 -5.54 16.55
C ASN A 191 -0.22 -5.77 15.94
N SER A 192 -0.15 -6.20 14.68
CA SER A 192 1.12 -6.48 14.03
C SER A 192 1.97 -5.22 13.97
N SER A 193 3.17 -5.31 14.53
CA SER A 193 4.15 -4.22 14.58
C SER A 193 5.20 -4.35 13.49
N THR A 194 6.10 -3.38 13.43
CA THR A 194 7.29 -3.44 12.58
C THR A 194 8.08 -4.72 12.82
N ARG A 195 8.41 -5.45 11.75
CA ARG A 195 9.05 -6.77 11.83
C ARG A 195 9.82 -7.11 10.55
N VAL A 196 10.72 -8.08 10.67
CA VAL A 196 11.25 -8.84 9.53
C VAL A 196 10.32 -10.02 9.25
N GLN A 197 10.13 -10.34 7.98
CA GLN A 197 9.32 -11.48 7.55
C GLN A 197 9.83 -12.09 6.24
N ASP A 198 9.43 -13.34 6.02
CA ASP A 198 9.44 -13.99 4.73
C ASP A 198 8.34 -13.44 3.82
N ASN A 199 8.62 -13.37 2.51
CA ASN A 199 7.65 -13.01 1.49
C ASN A 199 6.94 -14.25 0.96
N ASN A 200 5.62 -14.17 0.76
CA ASN A 200 4.85 -15.30 0.24
C ASN A 200 5.26 -15.63 -1.20
N LEU A 201 5.10 -16.90 -1.59
CA LEU A 201 5.44 -17.35 -2.95
C LEU A 201 4.63 -16.62 -4.03
N ASP A 202 3.35 -16.33 -3.80
CA ASP A 202 2.51 -15.60 -4.75
C ASP A 202 2.95 -14.13 -4.90
N THR A 203 3.42 -13.49 -3.82
CA THR A 203 4.05 -12.16 -3.90
C THR A 203 5.34 -12.22 -4.71
N ILE A 204 6.20 -13.22 -4.45
CA ILE A 204 7.45 -13.44 -5.20
C ILE A 204 7.16 -13.63 -6.69
N ILE A 205 6.19 -14.48 -7.04
CA ILE A 205 5.80 -14.74 -8.43
C ILE A 205 5.25 -13.47 -9.08
N THR A 206 4.36 -12.75 -8.41
CA THR A 206 3.71 -11.55 -8.95
C THR A 206 4.71 -10.41 -9.17
N LEU A 207 5.60 -10.16 -8.21
CA LEU A 207 6.69 -9.19 -8.36
C LEU A 207 7.67 -9.59 -9.46
N GLY A 208 7.93 -10.89 -9.62
CA GLY A 208 8.75 -11.43 -10.70
C GLY A 208 8.13 -11.18 -12.06
N GLN A 209 6.82 -11.42 -12.20
CA GLN A 209 6.07 -11.12 -13.43
C GLN A 209 6.10 -9.62 -13.75
N ARG A 210 5.91 -8.77 -12.75
CA ARG A 210 5.85 -7.31 -12.91
C ARG A 210 7.18 -6.69 -13.33
N SER A 211 8.30 -7.10 -12.72
CA SER A 211 9.56 -6.35 -12.80
C SER A 211 10.71 -7.11 -13.46
N PHE A 212 10.61 -8.43 -13.59
CA PHE A 212 11.70 -9.30 -14.04
C PHE A 212 11.31 -10.24 -15.17
N GLY A 213 10.22 -9.96 -15.90
CA GLY A 213 9.78 -10.83 -17.00
C GLY A 213 9.53 -12.27 -16.55
N ALA A 214 8.94 -12.43 -15.35
CA ALA A 214 8.70 -13.70 -14.66
C ALA A 214 9.95 -14.43 -14.11
N ALA A 215 11.14 -13.81 -14.12
CA ALA A 215 12.33 -14.35 -13.44
C ALA A 215 12.24 -14.11 -11.91
N TYR A 216 11.27 -14.77 -11.27
CA TYR A 216 10.95 -14.60 -9.85
C TYR A 216 12.10 -15.00 -8.91
N GLN A 217 13.09 -15.75 -9.37
CA GLN A 217 14.31 -16.11 -8.65
C GLN A 217 15.16 -14.87 -8.27
N PHE A 218 14.96 -13.74 -8.94
CA PHE A 218 15.61 -12.47 -8.62
C PHE A 218 14.82 -11.59 -7.65
N VAL A 219 13.62 -12.02 -7.23
CA VAL A 219 12.82 -11.27 -6.27
C VAL A 219 13.33 -11.56 -4.84
N PRO A 220 13.54 -10.51 -4.01
CA PRO A 220 13.97 -10.69 -2.64
C PRO A 220 12.99 -11.55 -1.84
N PRO A 221 13.47 -12.59 -1.13
CA PRO A 221 12.61 -13.52 -0.42
C PRO A 221 12.11 -12.99 0.93
N MET A 222 12.68 -11.89 1.43
CA MET A 222 12.36 -11.33 2.74
C MET A 222 12.16 -9.81 2.66
N SER A 223 11.55 -9.27 3.70
CA SER A 223 11.34 -7.83 3.87
C SER A 223 11.39 -7.45 5.36
N VAL A 224 11.73 -6.19 5.63
CA VAL A 224 11.36 -5.50 6.87
C VAL A 224 10.23 -4.56 6.54
N THR A 225 9.20 -4.52 7.38
CA THR A 225 8.00 -3.73 7.14
C THR A 225 7.51 -3.10 8.42
N LEU A 226 6.97 -1.89 8.34
CA LEU A 226 6.06 -1.36 9.34
C LEU A 226 4.86 -2.31 9.44
N GLY A 227 4.38 -2.49 10.66
CA GLY A 227 3.17 -3.26 10.91
C GLY A 227 1.93 -2.49 10.49
N ILE A 228 0.84 -3.20 10.19
CA ILE A 228 -0.42 -2.54 9.85
C ILE A 228 -0.94 -1.67 11.00
N LYS A 229 -0.57 -1.99 12.25
CA LYS A 229 -0.81 -1.14 13.42
C LYS A 229 -0.23 0.26 13.23
N GLN A 230 1.01 0.37 12.77
CA GLN A 230 1.65 1.67 12.50
C GLN A 230 1.05 2.33 11.26
N CYS A 231 0.77 1.57 10.19
CA CYS A 231 0.17 2.12 8.98
C CYS A 231 -1.21 2.75 9.25
N LEU A 232 -2.04 2.11 10.08
CA LEU A 232 -3.40 2.55 10.40
C LEU A 232 -3.47 3.48 11.62
N SER A 233 -2.35 3.85 12.26
CA SER A 233 -2.35 4.83 13.36
C SER A 233 -2.40 6.28 12.86
N ALA A 234 -2.21 6.50 11.56
CA ALA A 234 -2.24 7.81 10.94
C ALA A 234 -3.64 8.43 10.95
N LYS A 235 -3.75 9.72 11.24
CA LYS A 235 -5.06 10.42 11.23
C LYS A 235 -5.79 10.30 9.89
N LYS A 236 -5.05 10.24 8.79
CA LYS A 236 -5.53 9.98 7.44
C LYS A 236 -4.80 8.79 6.83
N VAL A 237 -5.54 7.90 6.20
CA VAL A 237 -4.97 6.78 5.43
C VAL A 237 -5.46 6.91 3.98
N ARG A 238 -4.53 6.93 3.03
CA ARG A 238 -4.83 7.04 1.61
C ARG A 238 -4.08 5.95 0.86
N VAL A 239 -4.82 5.06 0.22
CA VAL A 239 -4.25 3.90 -0.45
C VAL A 239 -4.59 3.94 -1.94
N TYR A 240 -3.55 3.85 -2.77
CA TYR A 240 -3.62 4.12 -4.20
C TYR A 240 -3.14 2.94 -5.03
N SER A 241 -3.73 2.78 -6.21
CA SER A 241 -3.18 1.89 -7.23
C SER A 241 -3.45 2.41 -8.63
N ASP A 242 -2.35 2.61 -9.35
CA ASP A 242 -2.34 2.90 -10.77
C ASP A 242 -1.82 1.72 -11.60
N THR A 243 -1.64 0.55 -11.00
CA THR A 243 -1.05 -0.61 -11.67
C THR A 243 -2.00 -1.78 -11.80
N GLY A 244 -2.52 -1.99 -13.01
CA GLY A 244 -2.67 -3.28 -13.71
C GLY A 244 -3.55 -4.38 -13.10
N THR A 245 -3.82 -5.38 -13.94
CA THR A 245 -4.74 -6.50 -13.69
C THR A 245 -4.47 -7.31 -12.42
N TRP A 246 -3.21 -7.40 -12.01
CA TRP A 246 -2.76 -8.21 -10.87
C TRP A 246 -3.28 -7.76 -9.50
N LYS A 247 -3.94 -6.61 -9.40
CA LYS A 247 -4.51 -6.06 -8.15
C LYS A 247 -6.03 -5.95 -8.12
N GLN A 248 -6.69 -6.24 -9.24
CA GLN A 248 -8.12 -5.98 -9.42
C GLN A 248 -8.97 -6.78 -8.43
N THR A 249 -8.62 -8.04 -8.18
CA THR A 249 -9.35 -8.89 -7.22
C THR A 249 -9.18 -8.40 -5.78
N ALA A 250 -7.97 -8.02 -5.36
CA ALA A 250 -7.74 -7.45 -4.03
C ALA A 250 -8.54 -6.17 -3.80
N LEU A 251 -8.72 -5.34 -4.84
CA LEU A 251 -9.62 -4.18 -4.76
C LEU A 251 -11.05 -4.64 -4.47
N ARG A 252 -11.59 -5.63 -5.20
CA ARG A 252 -12.96 -6.13 -4.97
C ARG A 252 -13.14 -6.64 -3.56
N VAL A 253 -12.18 -7.41 -3.06
CA VAL A 253 -12.21 -7.90 -1.68
C VAL A 253 -12.19 -6.74 -0.69
N ALA A 254 -11.31 -5.75 -0.85
CA ALA A 254 -11.26 -4.61 0.07
C ALA A 254 -12.55 -3.79 0.12
N LEU A 255 -13.27 -3.68 -1.00
CA LEU A 255 -14.50 -2.91 -1.09
C LEU A 255 -15.70 -3.62 -0.46
N PHE A 256 -15.78 -4.96 -0.51
CA PHE A 256 -17.02 -5.69 -0.19
C PHE A 256 -16.89 -6.77 0.89
N CYS A 257 -15.70 -7.34 1.07
CA CYS A 257 -15.47 -8.39 2.06
C CYS A 257 -15.43 -7.78 3.48
N PRO A 258 -16.06 -8.39 4.50
CA PRO A 258 -15.77 -8.07 5.89
C PRO A 258 -14.27 -8.22 6.20
N PRO A 259 -13.75 -7.59 7.27
CA PRO A 259 -12.36 -7.78 7.68
C PRO A 259 -11.95 -9.25 7.73
N THR A 260 -10.84 -9.58 7.05
CA THR A 260 -10.28 -10.94 7.00
C THR A 260 -8.76 -10.89 6.98
N VAL A 261 -8.10 -11.86 7.63
CA VAL A 261 -6.62 -11.94 7.62
C VAL A 261 -6.06 -12.22 6.22
N GLU A 262 -6.89 -12.78 5.33
CA GLU A 262 -6.46 -13.19 3.99
C GLU A 262 -6.17 -12.00 3.08
N TYR A 263 -6.84 -10.87 3.32
CA TYR A 263 -6.64 -9.61 2.61
C TYR A 263 -6.50 -8.47 3.61
N PRO A 264 -5.27 -8.17 4.07
CA PRO A 264 -5.03 -7.18 5.13
C PRO A 264 -5.58 -5.77 4.83
N LEU A 265 -5.69 -5.38 3.56
CA LEU A 265 -6.32 -4.14 3.11
C LEU A 265 -7.77 -3.97 3.63
N THR A 266 -8.48 -5.07 3.95
CA THR A 266 -9.83 -5.00 4.52
C THR A 266 -9.88 -4.31 5.89
N LEU A 267 -8.76 -4.22 6.63
CA LEU A 267 -8.71 -3.46 7.88
C LEU A 267 -8.86 -1.94 7.69
N LEU A 268 -8.73 -1.41 6.47
CA LEU A 268 -9.03 0.00 6.19
C LEU A 268 -10.47 0.37 6.52
N GLN A 269 -11.40 -0.58 6.47
CA GLN A 269 -12.82 -0.37 6.78
C GLN A 269 -13.05 0.05 8.25
N GLU A 270 -12.09 -0.24 9.12
CA GLU A 270 -12.15 0.11 10.55
C GLU A 270 -11.58 1.50 10.85
N HIS A 271 -10.91 2.12 9.88
CA HIS A 271 -10.23 3.40 10.07
C HIS A 271 -11.19 4.59 9.77
N PRO A 272 -11.26 5.61 10.65
CA PRO A 272 -12.26 6.69 10.53
C PRO A 272 -12.06 7.61 9.31
N ASP A 273 -10.86 7.68 8.76
CA ASP A 273 -10.52 8.48 7.57
C ASP A 273 -9.58 7.69 6.64
N ALA A 274 -10.08 6.56 6.14
CA ALA A 274 -9.42 5.77 5.09
C ALA A 274 -10.13 5.91 3.75
N ILE A 275 -9.35 6.11 2.68
CA ILE A 275 -9.85 6.17 1.30
C ILE A 275 -8.97 5.30 0.41
N ILE A 276 -9.62 4.49 -0.42
CA ILE A 276 -9.00 3.77 -1.53
C ILE A 276 -9.25 4.57 -2.82
N THR A 277 -8.19 4.77 -3.63
CA THR A 277 -8.30 5.37 -4.94
C THR A 277 -7.63 4.48 -5.98
N ALA A 278 -8.36 4.14 -7.05
CA ALA A 278 -7.86 3.29 -8.13
C ALA A 278 -7.99 3.99 -9.47
N THR A 279 -7.10 3.69 -10.43
CA THR A 279 -7.36 4.03 -11.83
C THR A 279 -8.53 3.20 -12.37
N GLU A 280 -9.18 3.67 -13.43
CA GLU A 280 -10.19 2.88 -14.16
C GLU A 280 -9.65 1.50 -14.55
N GLU A 281 -8.39 1.41 -14.98
CA GLU A 281 -7.71 0.15 -15.31
C GLU A 281 -7.67 -0.82 -14.11
N THR A 282 -7.31 -0.34 -12.92
CA THR A 282 -7.32 -1.16 -11.70
C THR A 282 -8.74 -1.45 -11.19
N ALA A 283 -9.73 -0.61 -11.51
CA ALA A 283 -11.11 -0.82 -11.12
C ALA A 283 -11.84 -1.88 -11.98
N ARG A 284 -11.40 -2.09 -13.23
CA ARG A 284 -11.89 -3.17 -14.12
C ARG A 284 -11.62 -4.56 -13.54
N HIS A 285 -12.33 -5.56 -14.04
CA HIS A 285 -12.09 -6.95 -13.66
C HIS A 285 -12.54 -7.90 -14.78
N PRO A 286 -11.74 -8.91 -15.17
CA PRO A 286 -12.08 -9.84 -16.26
C PRO A 286 -13.47 -10.47 -16.12
N ILE A 287 -13.85 -10.87 -14.90
CA ILE A 287 -15.19 -11.44 -14.63
C ILE A 287 -16.31 -10.46 -15.01
N SER A 288 -16.25 -9.19 -14.59
CA SER A 288 -17.27 -8.19 -14.98
C SER A 288 -17.28 -7.85 -16.47
N GLU A 289 -16.14 -8.03 -17.16
CA GLU A 289 -16.04 -7.77 -18.61
C GLU A 289 -16.46 -8.97 -19.47
N ASN A 290 -16.66 -10.14 -18.86
CA ASN A 290 -17.04 -11.37 -19.52
C ASN A 290 -18.24 -12.01 -18.80
N PRO A 291 -19.45 -11.39 -18.87
CA PRO A 291 -20.63 -11.86 -18.14
C PRO A 291 -21.11 -13.26 -18.57
N ASP A 292 -20.70 -13.73 -19.74
CA ASP A 292 -21.02 -15.06 -20.25
C ASP A 292 -20.14 -16.18 -19.66
N TRP A 293 -19.12 -15.85 -18.85
CA TRP A 293 -18.30 -16.86 -18.17
C TRP A 293 -19.09 -17.54 -17.06
N ASP A 294 -19.42 -18.81 -17.28
CA ASP A 294 -20.04 -19.68 -16.29
C ASP A 294 -18.97 -20.47 -15.52
N PHE A 295 -18.73 -20.07 -14.28
CA PHE A 295 -17.87 -20.81 -13.37
C PHE A 295 -18.62 -21.94 -12.68
N PHE A 296 -19.90 -21.79 -12.34
CA PHE A 296 -20.57 -22.72 -11.41
C PHE A 296 -21.13 -23.95 -12.13
N GLY A 297 -21.63 -23.79 -13.35
CA GLY A 297 -22.17 -24.87 -14.18
C GLY A 297 -23.17 -25.78 -13.44
N ASP A 298 -23.39 -26.98 -13.99
CA ASP A 298 -24.23 -28.00 -13.36
C ASP A 298 -23.45 -28.95 -12.43
N SER A 299 -22.11 -28.90 -12.49
CA SER A 299 -21.24 -29.86 -11.78
C SER A 299 -21.07 -29.58 -10.29
N GLY A 300 -21.39 -28.36 -9.84
CA GLY A 300 -21.17 -27.91 -8.47
C GLY A 300 -19.70 -27.79 -8.05
N TYR A 301 -18.73 -27.84 -8.98
CA TYR A 301 -17.29 -27.82 -8.66
C TYR A 301 -16.84 -26.56 -7.89
N TYR A 302 -17.52 -25.44 -8.08
CA TYR A 302 -17.23 -24.17 -7.40
C TYR A 302 -18.08 -23.91 -6.15
N ASP A 303 -19.00 -24.82 -5.80
CA ASP A 303 -19.84 -24.75 -4.59
C ASP A 303 -19.14 -25.34 -3.34
N ILE A 304 -17.91 -25.88 -3.50
CA ILE A 304 -17.09 -26.52 -2.47
C ILE A 304 -15.99 -25.58 -1.96
#